data_AF-A0A829WH65-F1
#
_entry.id   AF-A0A829WH65-F1
#
_cell.length_a   1.000
_cell.length_b   1.000
_cell.length_c   1.000
_cell.angle_alpha   90.00
_cell.angle_beta   90.00
_cell.angle_gamma   90.00
#
_symmetry.space_group_name_H-M   'P 1'
#
loop_
_entity.id
_entity.type
_entity.pdbx_description
1 polymer ?
#
loop_
_entity_poly.entity_id
_entity_poly.type
_entity_poly.pdbx_seq_one_letter_code
_entity_poly.pdbx_strand_id
1 'polypeptide(L)'
;MVNDVVSVLKSALGRWVCRKDVSSHPSLLTEPDLHALAVATQAGMSSPPSPEGEREWGNLRELTKDWIVQQKPGVAPGPLQTRDFEHLAALISPLLPEGAAPQAASEPTVAQQQPPQTDIPPQPEVVECWTREAPELVFAREHLERCL
;
A
#
# COMPACT_ATOMS: atom_id res chain seq x y z
N MET A 1 -7.65 3.02 -19.72
CA MET A 1 -6.46 2.24 -19.33
C MET A 1 -5.61 2.96 -18.30
N VAL A 2 -4.97 4.11 -18.59
CA VAL A 2 -4.16 4.81 -17.57
C VAL A 2 -4.99 5.27 -16.35
N ASN A 3 -6.23 5.73 -16.57
CA ASN A 3 -7.14 6.09 -15.48
C ASN A 3 -7.51 4.88 -14.59
N ASP A 4 -7.63 3.68 -15.16
CA ASP A 4 -7.93 2.45 -14.42
C ASP A 4 -6.73 2.04 -13.56
N VAL A 5 -5.52 2.15 -14.11
CA VAL A 5 -4.26 1.91 -13.41
C VAL A 5 -4.10 2.87 -12.24
N VAL A 6 -4.29 4.18 -12.45
CA VAL A 6 -4.23 5.18 -11.38
C VAL A 6 -5.28 4.92 -10.30
N SER A 7 -6.48 4.46 -10.68
CA SER A 7 -7.53 4.11 -9.71
C SER A 7 -7.15 2.91 -8.84
N VAL A 8 -6.52 1.88 -9.41
CA VAL A 8 -6.01 0.74 -8.66
C VAL A 8 -4.83 1.13 -7.76
N LEU A 9 -3.91 1.96 -8.24
CA LEU A 9 -2.84 2.48 -7.38
C LEU A 9 -3.39 3.36 -6.26
N LYS A 10 -4.44 4.15 -6.51
CA LYS A 10 -5.09 4.95 -5.48
C LYS A 10 -5.73 4.09 -4.39
N SER A 11 -6.36 2.97 -4.75
CA SER A 11 -6.97 2.07 -3.78
C SER A 11 -5.92 1.31 -2.95
N ALA A 12 -4.83 0.88 -3.58
CA ALA A 12 -3.75 0.14 -2.93
C ALA A 12 -2.82 1.03 -2.08
N LEU A 13 -2.44 2.20 -2.60
CA LEU A 13 -1.43 3.09 -2.03
C LEU A 13 -2.04 4.30 -1.31
N GLY A 14 -3.37 4.46 -1.30
CA GLY A 14 -4.02 5.66 -0.78
C GLY A 14 -3.81 5.93 0.72
N ARG A 15 -3.25 4.97 1.46
CA ARG A 15 -2.86 5.13 2.88
C ARG A 15 -1.36 5.32 3.08
N TRP A 16 -0.58 5.31 2.00
CA TRP A 16 0.87 5.50 2.08
C TRP A 16 1.17 6.95 2.39
N VAL A 17 1.98 7.17 3.42
CA VAL A 17 2.54 8.47 3.75
C VAL A 17 3.96 8.52 3.21
N CYS A 18 4.22 9.48 2.34
CA CYS A 18 5.49 9.63 1.65
C CYS A 18 6.11 10.99 1.97
N ARG A 19 7.39 10.99 2.27
CA ARG A 19 8.25 12.18 2.22
C ARG A 19 9.13 12.05 0.98
N LYS A 20 8.89 12.89 -0.03
CA LYS A 20 9.50 12.73 -1.38
C LYS A 20 10.92 13.27 -1.50
N ASP A 21 11.27 14.22 -0.66
CA ASP A 21 12.60 14.84 -0.59
C ASP A 21 12.90 15.29 0.85
N VAL A 22 14.12 15.75 1.10
CA VAL A 22 14.60 16.11 2.45
C VAL A 22 13.88 17.35 3.02
N SER A 23 13.37 18.23 2.17
CA SER A 23 12.68 19.47 2.55
C SER A 23 11.15 19.33 2.62
N SER A 24 10.60 18.28 2.01
CA SER A 24 9.17 18.01 1.99
C SER A 24 8.65 17.50 3.33
N HIS A 25 7.39 17.83 3.61
CA HIS A 25 6.66 17.24 4.73
C HIS A 25 6.08 15.88 4.32
N PRO A 26 6.02 14.90 5.25
CA PRO A 26 5.33 13.64 5.00
C PRO A 26 3.86 13.89 4.65
N SER A 27 3.39 13.34 3.55
CA SER A 27 2.03 13.53 3.04
C SER A 27 1.53 12.31 2.28
N LEU A 28 0.22 12.19 2.10
CA LEU A 28 -0.34 11.14 1.26
C LEU A 28 0.05 11.36 -0.20
N LEU A 29 0.11 10.26 -0.95
CA LEU A 29 0.31 10.32 -2.39
C LEU A 29 -0.85 11.06 -3.07
N THR A 30 -0.50 12.03 -3.90
CA THR A 30 -1.44 12.78 -4.71
C THR A 30 -1.66 12.08 -6.05
N GLU A 31 -2.73 12.45 -6.75
CA GLU A 31 -3.02 11.90 -8.09
C GLU A 31 -1.85 12.02 -9.10
N PRO A 32 -1.11 13.16 -9.21
CA PRO A 32 0.04 13.22 -10.10
C PRO A 32 1.18 12.27 -9.67
N ASP A 33 1.33 11.99 -8.36
CA ASP A 33 2.31 11.01 -7.90
C ASP A 33 1.94 9.60 -8.33
N LEU A 34 0.65 9.25 -8.19
CA LEU A 34 0.14 7.95 -8.62
C LEU A 34 0.26 7.78 -10.13
N HIS A 35 0.04 8.84 -10.90
CA HIS A 35 0.27 8.82 -12.35
C HIS A 35 1.75 8.63 -12.69
N ALA A 36 2.65 9.36 -12.03
CA ALA A 36 4.10 9.21 -12.24
C ALA A 36 4.56 7.79 -11.88
N LEU A 37 4.08 7.23 -10.77
CA LEU A 37 4.32 5.85 -10.37
C LEU A 37 3.79 4.85 -11.41
N ALA A 38 2.58 5.06 -11.93
CA ALA A 38 2.00 4.20 -12.96
C ALA A 38 2.89 4.16 -14.21
N VAL A 39 3.26 5.33 -14.73
CA VAL A 39 4.10 5.47 -15.93
C VAL A 39 5.48 4.84 -15.70
N ALA A 40 6.11 5.14 -14.57
CA ALA A 40 7.44 4.62 -14.26
C ALA A 40 7.44 3.09 -14.05
N THR A 41 6.39 2.55 -13.42
CA THR A 41 6.22 1.10 -13.24
C THR A 41 5.99 0.41 -14.59
N GLN A 42 5.15 0.97 -15.45
CA GLN A 42 4.94 0.46 -16.81
C GLN A 42 6.25 0.46 -17.62
N ALA A 43 7.02 1.54 -17.56
CA ALA A 43 8.32 1.62 -18.22
C ALA A 43 9.28 0.52 -17.72
N GLY A 44 9.30 0.25 -16.41
CA GLY A 44 10.11 -0.82 -15.83
C GLY A 44 9.68 -2.24 -16.25
N MET A 45 8.38 -2.45 -16.54
CA MET A 45 7.87 -3.73 -17.01
C MET A 45 8.08 -3.96 -18.52
N SER A 46 8.24 -2.90 -19.31
CA SER A 46 8.45 -2.99 -20.76
C SER A 46 9.81 -3.59 -21.14
N SER A 47 10.83 -3.45 -20.27
CA SER A 47 12.11 -4.11 -20.49
C SER A 47 12.05 -5.57 -20.02
N PRO A 48 12.58 -6.52 -20.82
CA PRO A 48 12.76 -7.88 -20.36
C PRO A 48 13.74 -7.88 -19.15
N PRO A 49 13.54 -8.78 -18.18
CA PRO A 49 14.50 -8.93 -17.09
C PRO A 49 15.88 -9.29 -17.65
N SER A 50 16.94 -8.79 -17.00
CA SER A 50 18.33 -9.12 -17.34
C SER A 50 18.54 -10.65 -17.27
N PRO A 51 19.53 -11.23 -18.00
CA PRO A 51 19.89 -12.65 -17.85
C PRO A 51 20.14 -13.11 -16.41
N GLU A 52 20.60 -12.23 -15.52
CA GLU A 52 20.72 -12.48 -14.07
C GLU A 52 19.37 -12.50 -13.32
N GLY A 53 18.24 -12.28 -14.00
CA GLY A 53 16.89 -12.28 -13.43
C GLY A 53 16.46 -10.95 -12.82
N GLU A 54 17.35 -9.97 -12.71
CA GLU A 54 17.02 -8.66 -12.17
C GLU A 54 16.37 -7.76 -13.23
N ARG A 55 15.19 -7.22 -12.90
CA ARG A 55 14.50 -6.23 -13.74
C ARG A 55 15.08 -4.83 -13.50
N GLU A 56 15.34 -4.12 -14.59
CA GLU A 56 15.78 -2.73 -14.53
C GLU A 56 14.61 -1.78 -14.25
N TRP A 57 14.43 -1.40 -12.99
CA TRP A 57 13.41 -0.44 -12.56
C TRP A 57 13.80 1.03 -12.78
N GLY A 58 14.75 1.34 -13.67
CA GLY A 58 15.50 2.61 -13.73
C GLY A 58 14.67 3.88 -13.45
N ASN A 59 13.61 4.10 -14.24
CA ASN A 59 12.75 5.29 -14.08
C ASN A 59 11.99 5.32 -12.74
N LEU A 60 11.53 4.16 -12.27
CA LEU A 60 10.82 4.04 -11.00
C LEU A 60 11.78 4.24 -9.82
N ARG A 61 12.98 3.66 -9.90
CA ARG A 61 14.04 3.82 -8.90
C ARG A 61 14.48 5.28 -8.80
N GLU A 62 14.66 5.95 -9.93
CA GLU A 62 15.05 7.36 -9.97
C GLU A 62 13.95 8.27 -9.42
N LEU A 63 12.68 8.01 -9.77
CA LEU A 63 11.53 8.76 -9.25
C LEU A 63 11.44 8.68 -7.73
N THR A 64 11.73 7.52 -7.14
CA THR A 64 11.53 7.26 -5.70
C THR A 64 12.82 7.28 -4.88
N LYS A 65 13.94 7.73 -5.45
CA LYS A 65 15.28 7.61 -4.82
C LYS A 65 15.38 8.28 -3.45
N ASP A 66 14.73 9.43 -3.28
CA ASP A 66 14.74 10.25 -2.06
C ASP A 66 13.50 10.00 -1.19
N TRP A 67 12.64 9.07 -1.60
CA TRP A 67 11.37 8.84 -0.93
C TRP A 67 11.55 8.01 0.32
N ILE A 68 10.98 8.50 1.41
CA ILE A 68 10.77 7.73 2.64
C ILE A 68 9.27 7.46 2.76
N VAL A 69 8.90 6.17 2.76
CA VAL A 69 7.52 5.72 2.65
C VAL A 69 7.13 4.93 3.89
N GLN A 70 5.99 5.28 4.46
CA GLN A 70 5.28 4.46 5.43
C GLN A 70 4.10 3.79 4.76
N GLN A 71 4.18 2.49 4.53
CA GLN A 71 3.14 1.73 3.83
C GLN A 71 1.96 1.36 4.74
N LYS A 72 2.22 1.16 6.04
CA LYS A 72 1.22 0.75 7.05
C LYS A 72 1.46 1.49 8.38
N PRO A 73 0.40 1.85 9.13
CA PRO A 73 0.53 2.39 10.47
C PRO A 73 1.30 1.43 11.38
N GLY A 74 2.18 1.97 12.23
CA GLY A 74 2.98 1.18 13.16
C GLY A 74 4.20 0.49 12.55
N VAL A 75 4.37 0.51 11.22
CA VAL A 75 5.59 0.05 10.55
C VAL A 75 6.56 1.23 10.39
N ALA A 76 7.84 0.99 10.62
CA ALA A 76 8.88 1.99 10.44
C ALA A 76 8.93 2.47 8.97
N PRO A 77 8.94 3.79 8.72
CA PRO A 77 9.08 4.31 7.36
C PRO A 77 10.47 4.02 6.81
N GLY A 78 10.56 3.77 5.51
CA GLY A 78 11.83 3.45 4.84
C GLY A 78 11.81 3.72 3.34
N PRO A 79 12.97 3.63 2.67
CA PRO A 79 13.03 3.73 1.22
C PRO A 79 12.34 2.54 0.56
N LEU A 80 11.81 2.74 -0.64
CA LEU A 80 11.25 1.66 -1.45
C LEU A 80 12.36 0.73 -1.95
N GLN A 81 12.09 -0.57 -1.88
CA GLN A 81 12.98 -1.63 -2.31
C GLN A 81 12.47 -2.30 -3.59
N THR A 82 13.32 -3.14 -4.21
CA THR A 82 12.97 -3.86 -5.44
C THR A 82 11.68 -4.68 -5.30
N ARG A 83 11.42 -5.29 -4.14
CA ARG A 83 10.17 -6.02 -3.87
C ARG A 83 8.92 -5.13 -3.91
N ASP A 84 9.04 -3.88 -3.50
CA ASP A 84 7.93 -2.94 -3.57
C ASP A 84 7.62 -2.59 -5.03
N PHE A 85 8.65 -2.46 -5.87
CA PHE A 85 8.48 -2.23 -7.31
C PHE A 85 7.84 -3.41 -8.02
N GLU A 86 8.22 -4.64 -7.66
CA GLU A 86 7.56 -5.87 -8.13
C GLU A 86 6.10 -5.92 -7.71
N HIS A 87 5.79 -5.50 -6.48
CA HIS A 87 4.42 -5.43 -6.00
C HIS A 87 3.59 -4.40 -6.78
N LEU A 88 4.15 -3.21 -7.05
CA LEU A 88 3.51 -2.20 -7.90
C LEU A 88 3.22 -2.74 -9.30
N ALA A 89 4.16 -3.47 -9.89
CA ALA A 89 3.96 -4.12 -11.17
C ALA A 89 2.86 -5.18 -11.13
N ALA A 90 2.83 -6.02 -10.08
CA ALA A 90 1.80 -7.03 -9.89
C ALA A 90 0.39 -6.42 -9.77
N LEU A 91 0.27 -5.24 -9.14
CA LEU A 91 -1.01 -4.52 -9.02
C LEU A 91 -1.57 -4.08 -10.37
N ILE A 92 -0.71 -3.71 -11.31
CA ILE A 92 -1.13 -3.08 -12.57
C ILE A 92 -1.03 -4.03 -13.78
N SER A 93 -0.31 -5.15 -13.65
CA SER A 93 -0.16 -6.17 -14.70
C SER A 93 -1.48 -6.71 -15.26
N PRO A 94 -2.54 -6.97 -14.45
CA PRO A 94 -3.83 -7.46 -14.97
C PRO A 94 -4.56 -6.43 -15.84
N LEU A 95 -4.18 -5.16 -15.76
CA LEU A 95 -4.79 -4.06 -16.47
C LEU A 95 -4.05 -3.70 -17.76
N LEU A 96 -2.96 -4.39 -18.07
CA LEU A 96 -2.18 -4.18 -19.29
C LEU A 96 -2.68 -5.13 -20.40
N PRO A 97 -2.66 -4.70 -21.68
CA PRO A 97 -3.08 -5.57 -22.77
C PRO A 97 -2.18 -6.80 -22.83
N GLU A 98 -2.76 -7.94 -23.20
CA GLU A 98 -2.13 -9.26 -23.29
C GLU A 98 -0.99 -9.25 -24.32
N GLY A 99 0.18 -8.80 -23.88
CA GLY A 99 1.38 -8.61 -24.70
C GLY A 99 2.62 -8.22 -23.88
N ALA A 100 2.46 -7.93 -22.60
CA ALA A 100 3.54 -7.60 -21.67
C ALA A 100 3.37 -8.36 -20.35
N ALA A 101 3.58 -9.67 -20.37
CA ALA A 101 3.62 -10.48 -19.15
C ALA A 101 4.90 -11.32 -19.13
N PRO A 102 5.88 -10.99 -18.29
CA PRO A 102 6.79 -11.99 -17.78
C PRO A 102 6.13 -12.63 -16.57
N GLN A 103 5.78 -13.91 -16.70
CA GLN A 103 5.35 -14.73 -15.59
C GLN A 103 6.44 -14.75 -14.52
N ALA A 104 6.20 -14.09 -13.39
CA ALA A 104 6.97 -14.29 -12.17
C ALA A 104 6.06 -14.99 -11.17
N ALA A 105 6.21 -16.31 -11.10
CA ALA A 105 5.63 -17.15 -10.08
C ALA A 105 6.20 -16.76 -8.70
N SER A 106 5.33 -16.51 -7.73
CA SER A 106 5.56 -16.81 -6.32
C SER A 106 4.23 -16.64 -5.56
N GLU A 107 3.51 -17.75 -5.46
CA GLU A 107 2.51 -17.97 -4.41
C GLU A 107 3.19 -17.89 -3.03
N PRO A 108 2.58 -17.27 -2.01
CA PRO A 108 2.76 -17.72 -0.65
C PRO A 108 1.73 -18.82 -0.41
N THR A 109 2.22 -20.06 -0.34
CA THR A 109 1.49 -21.18 0.26
C THR A 109 1.06 -20.76 1.67
N VAL A 110 -0.25 -20.75 1.91
CA VAL A 110 -0.80 -20.92 3.25
C VAL A 110 -1.82 -22.04 3.15
N ALA A 111 -1.36 -23.23 3.46
CA ALA A 111 -2.21 -24.37 3.73
C ALA A 111 -3.09 -24.04 4.95
N GLN A 112 -4.40 -24.17 4.83
CA GLN A 112 -5.13 -25.31 5.39
C GLN A 112 -6.65 -25.04 5.47
N GLN A 113 -7.37 -25.99 4.86
CA GLN A 113 -8.58 -26.62 5.38
C GLN A 113 -9.89 -25.82 5.45
N GLN A 114 -10.72 -26.14 4.46
CA GLN A 114 -12.17 -26.02 4.44
C GLN A 114 -12.83 -26.68 5.67
N PRO A 115 -13.96 -26.13 6.14
CA PRO A 115 -15.06 -27.00 6.54
C PRO A 115 -16.40 -26.63 5.87
N PRO A 116 -17.37 -27.57 5.88
CA PRO A 116 -18.59 -27.51 5.07
C PRO A 116 -19.68 -26.65 5.70
N GLN A 117 -20.58 -26.15 4.86
CA GLN A 117 -21.85 -25.53 5.26
C GLN A 117 -22.63 -26.43 6.22
N THR A 118 -23.06 -25.91 7.37
CA THR A 118 -24.23 -26.41 8.11
C THR A 118 -24.91 -25.25 8.84
N ASP A 119 -26.24 -25.30 8.75
CA ASP A 119 -27.34 -24.50 9.30
C ASP A 119 -27.31 -24.26 10.83
N ILE A 120 -28.18 -23.33 11.33
CA ILE A 120 -28.65 -23.08 12.73
C ILE A 120 -27.95 -21.90 13.51
N PRO A 121 -28.64 -21.07 14.37
CA PRO A 121 -29.62 -19.98 14.17
C PRO A 121 -29.10 -18.63 14.79
N PRO A 122 -29.87 -17.53 15.01
CA PRO A 122 -29.29 -16.21 15.31
C PRO A 122 -28.88 -16.08 16.79
N GLN A 123 -27.70 -15.54 17.06
CA GLN A 123 -27.30 -15.05 18.37
C GLN A 123 -26.98 -13.55 18.31
N PRO A 124 -27.28 -12.80 19.39
CA PRO A 124 -27.34 -11.35 19.33
C PRO A 124 -25.94 -10.73 19.33
N GLU A 125 -25.72 -9.77 18.44
CA GLU A 125 -24.59 -8.86 18.47
C GLU A 125 -24.56 -8.14 19.83
N VAL A 126 -23.66 -8.57 20.71
CA VAL A 126 -23.21 -7.71 21.80
C VAL A 126 -22.29 -6.69 21.15
N VAL A 127 -22.88 -5.57 20.76
CA VAL A 127 -22.17 -4.32 20.48
C VAL A 127 -21.50 -3.94 21.80
N GLU A 128 -20.23 -4.29 21.96
CA GLU A 128 -19.42 -3.78 23.06
C GLU A 128 -19.38 -2.25 22.91
N CYS A 129 -20.19 -1.62 23.74
CA CYS A 129 -20.35 -0.20 23.86
C CYS A 129 -18.98 0.44 24.13
N TRP A 130 -18.49 1.24 23.19
CA TRP A 130 -17.26 2.04 23.29
C TRP A 130 -17.42 3.21 24.29
N THR A 131 -17.96 2.93 25.48
CA THR A 131 -18.10 3.88 26.59
C THR A 131 -17.56 3.26 27.86
N ARG A 132 -16.26 2.95 27.85
CA ARG A 132 -15.50 2.91 29.08
C ARG A 132 -14.54 4.09 29.05
N GLU A 133 -14.92 5.15 29.75
CA GLU A 133 -14.03 6.28 30.04
C GLU A 133 -12.69 5.71 30.53
N ALA A 134 -11.64 5.91 29.73
CA ALA A 134 -10.32 5.46 30.10
C ALA A 134 -9.86 6.28 31.31
N PRO A 135 -9.53 5.67 32.46
CA PRO A 135 -9.04 6.37 33.65
C PRO A 135 -7.81 7.23 33.36
N GLU A 136 -7.04 6.84 32.34
CA GLU A 136 -5.86 7.52 31.81
C GLU A 136 -6.15 8.93 31.26
N LEU A 137 -7.39 9.24 30.90
CA LEU A 137 -7.79 10.51 30.26
C LEU A 137 -8.38 11.55 31.22
N VAL A 138 -8.50 11.22 32.52
CA VAL A 138 -9.06 12.13 33.53
C VAL A 138 -8.22 13.39 33.67
N PHE A 139 -6.89 13.25 33.65
CA PHE A 139 -5.98 14.38 33.75
C PHE A 139 -6.12 15.34 32.57
N ALA A 140 -6.23 14.82 31.35
CA ALA A 140 -6.39 15.63 30.14
C ALA A 140 -7.70 16.44 30.17
N ARG A 141 -8.78 15.85 30.72
CA ARG A 141 -10.06 16.53 30.90
C ARG A 141 -9.97 17.66 31.93
N GLU A 142 -9.46 17.38 33.13
CA GLU A 142 -9.32 18.40 34.18
C GLU A 142 -8.42 19.57 33.75
N HIS A 143 -7.38 19.31 32.95
CA HIS A 143 -6.52 20.36 32.43
C HIS A 143 -7.26 21.27 31.44
N LEU A 144 -8.03 20.69 30.53
CA LEU A 144 -8.84 21.44 29.57
C LEU A 144 -9.93 22.26 30.25
N GLU A 145 -10.60 21.72 31.27
CA GLU A 145 -11.62 22.43 32.05
C GLU A 145 -11.07 23.62 32.84
N ARG A 146 -9.78 23.62 33.18
CA ARG A 146 -9.11 24.74 33.87
C ARG A 146 -8.54 25.80 32.92
N CYS A 147 -8.43 25.49 31.64
CA CYS A 147 -7.84 26.38 30.63
C CYS A 147 -8.89 27.04 29.72
N LEU A 148 -10.17 26.75 29.92
CA LEU A 148 -11.33 27.45 29.34
C LEU A 148 -11.95 28.40 30.36
#